data_AF-A0A917GJ58-F1
#
_entry.id   AF-A0A917GJ58-F1
#
_cell.length_a   1.000
_cell.length_b   1.000
_cell.length_c   1.000
_cell.angle_alpha   90.00
_cell.angle_beta   90.00
_cell.angle_gamma   90.00
#
_symmetry.space_group_name_H-M   'P 1'
#
loop_
_entity.id
_entity.type
_entity.pdbx_description
1 polymer ?
#
loop_
_entity_poly.entity_id
_entity_poly.type
_entity_poly.pdbx_seq_one_letter_code
_entity_poly.pdbx_strand_id
1 'polypeptide(L)'
;MIQLDVLKHLPGNWQIHINDSDSKQRWQTLSFTVDTYPEFNQPPTARIAVARTGTANRIQVKVVANDAENDRISVLWSPQEAPEILPDDGISGWKTLYLTHSGTHSFFIEINDDSTRYPGSGSTTSAGEGFRTLLRLDVTPSFRGDNMIKVTSSNLNSYHGSATKLLTFYRSNSPVYEPSSSWPAPYNGVTPPNSANMHINNIAVLDTSNTTLHSCVRIVKNGMPDNLDGIERFDINFSVLDLATGLIQVADIRAFNTAGALNENFELPDCSGQFDLNTNVYSDLIMVDGQVFDTGFGLSNAENLTFSLTSANAAP
;
A
#
# COMPACT_ATOMS: atom_id res chain seq x y z
N MET A 1 -38.52 -47.16 24.70
CA MET A 1 -37.28 -46.99 23.91
C MET A 1 -36.85 -45.52 24.08
N ILE A 2 -35.57 -45.14 24.07
CA ILE A 2 -35.19 -43.71 24.26
C ILE A 2 -34.85 -43.13 22.90
N GLN A 3 -35.54 -42.05 22.50
CA GLN A 3 -35.25 -41.34 21.26
C GLN A 3 -34.50 -40.04 21.58
N LEU A 4 -33.28 -39.92 21.06
CA LEU A 4 -32.43 -38.73 21.16
C LEU A 4 -32.61 -37.89 19.88
N ASP A 5 -32.88 -36.60 20.05
CA ASP A 5 -32.98 -35.65 18.94
C ASP A 5 -32.06 -34.46 19.22
N VAL A 6 -31.30 -34.02 18.21
CA VAL A 6 -30.25 -33.00 18.35
C VAL A 6 -30.46 -31.91 17.30
N LEU A 7 -30.76 -30.68 17.76
CA LEU A 7 -30.80 -29.49 16.90
C LEU A 7 -29.41 -28.84 16.91
N LYS A 8 -28.79 -28.65 15.74
CA LYS A 8 -27.41 -28.13 15.62
C LYS A 8 -27.38 -26.79 14.89
N HIS A 9 -26.87 -25.76 15.58
CA HIS A 9 -26.40 -24.51 14.97
C HIS A 9 -25.01 -24.19 15.55
N LEU A 10 -24.06 -23.81 14.68
CA LEU A 10 -22.67 -23.48 15.04
C LEU A 10 -22.33 -22.06 14.59
N PRO A 11 -21.66 -21.23 15.44
CA PRO A 11 -21.55 -21.39 16.90
C PRO A 11 -22.94 -21.28 17.59
N GLY A 12 -23.12 -21.85 18.78
CA GLY A 12 -24.42 -21.76 19.47
C GLY A 12 -24.61 -22.58 20.74
N ASN A 13 -25.78 -22.42 21.36
CA ASN A 13 -26.20 -23.21 22.53
C ASN A 13 -26.84 -24.52 22.07
N TRP A 14 -26.29 -25.64 22.53
CA TRP A 14 -26.75 -26.96 22.18
C TRP A 14 -27.65 -27.51 23.27
N GLN A 15 -28.72 -28.17 22.85
CA GLN A 15 -29.67 -28.81 23.76
C GLN A 15 -29.83 -30.27 23.38
N ILE A 16 -29.64 -31.15 24.37
CA ILE A 16 -29.98 -32.56 24.25
C ILE A 16 -31.32 -32.75 24.95
N HIS A 17 -32.30 -33.23 24.19
CA HIS A 17 -33.61 -33.57 24.73
C HIS A 17 -33.74 -35.07 24.88
N ILE A 18 -34.13 -35.50 26.08
CA ILE A 18 -34.53 -36.87 26.34
C ILE A 18 -36.05 -36.93 26.27
N ASN A 19 -36.57 -37.67 25.29
CA ASN A 19 -38.01 -37.86 25.11
C ASN A 19 -38.37 -39.33 25.33
N ASP A 20 -39.58 -39.56 25.83
CA ASP A 20 -40.20 -40.88 25.87
C ASP A 20 -40.59 -41.31 24.44
N SER A 21 -40.22 -42.54 24.02
CA SER A 21 -40.43 -42.98 22.63
C SER A 21 -41.89 -43.09 22.22
N ASP A 22 -42.78 -43.37 23.17
CA ASP A 22 -44.14 -43.83 22.87
C ASP A 22 -45.10 -42.64 22.89
N SER A 23 -44.89 -41.71 23.82
CA SER A 23 -45.69 -40.48 23.96
C SER A 23 -45.09 -39.26 23.24
N LYS A 24 -43.80 -39.33 22.86
CA LYS A 24 -42.98 -38.20 22.39
C LYS A 24 -42.90 -37.03 23.38
N GLN A 25 -43.30 -37.24 24.64
CA GLN A 25 -43.26 -36.19 25.66
C GLN A 25 -41.81 -35.96 26.12
N ARG A 26 -41.43 -34.69 26.24
CA ARG A 26 -40.08 -34.27 26.62
C ARG A 26 -39.88 -34.38 28.13
N TRP A 27 -38.92 -35.19 28.55
CA TRP A 27 -38.66 -35.49 29.96
C TRP A 27 -37.54 -34.65 30.55
N GLN A 28 -36.47 -34.41 29.79
CA GLN A 28 -35.33 -33.64 30.27
C GLN A 28 -34.63 -32.91 29.14
N THR A 29 -34.07 -31.74 29.44
CA THR A 29 -33.23 -30.97 28.53
C THR A 29 -31.90 -30.69 29.20
N LEU A 30 -30.79 -31.10 28.59
CA LEU A 30 -29.44 -30.70 28.97
C LEU A 30 -28.98 -29.60 28.01
N SER A 31 -28.57 -28.45 28.54
CA SER A 31 -28.08 -27.33 27.75
C SER A 31 -26.60 -27.09 28.02
N PHE A 32 -25.80 -26.94 26.97
CA PHE A 32 -24.40 -26.52 27.08
C PHE A 32 -24.03 -25.63 25.89
N THR A 33 -23.12 -24.69 26.12
CA THR A 33 -22.64 -23.80 25.06
C THR A 33 -21.55 -24.51 24.28
N VAL A 34 -21.66 -24.48 22.94
CA VAL A 34 -20.63 -24.98 22.05
C VAL A 34 -20.05 -23.78 21.32
N ASP A 35 -18.89 -23.35 21.79
CA ASP A 35 -18.07 -22.39 21.10
C ASP A 35 -17.34 -23.11 19.96
N THR A 36 -17.41 -22.53 18.77
CA THR A 36 -16.53 -22.90 17.66
C THR A 36 -15.75 -21.65 17.29
N TYR A 37 -14.44 -21.70 17.42
CA TYR A 37 -13.55 -20.73 16.81
C TYR A 37 -13.19 -21.26 15.42
N PRO A 38 -13.62 -20.62 14.33
CA PRO A 38 -13.05 -20.90 13.03
C PRO A 38 -11.65 -20.27 13.00
N GLU A 39 -10.65 -21.03 13.43
CA GLU A 39 -9.24 -20.71 13.15
C GLU A 39 -8.95 -21.19 11.73
N PHE A 40 -9.49 -20.47 10.75
CA PHE A 40 -9.11 -20.65 9.37
C PHE A 40 -7.84 -19.85 9.13
N ASN A 41 -6.76 -20.53 8.78
CA ASN A 41 -5.60 -19.90 8.19
C ASN A 41 -6.03 -19.03 6.98
N GLN A 42 -5.44 -17.86 6.76
CA GLN A 42 -5.81 -16.97 5.66
C GLN A 42 -4.81 -17.08 4.50
N PRO A 43 -5.23 -16.77 3.26
CA PRO A 43 -4.29 -16.63 2.16
C PRO A 43 -3.29 -15.50 2.40
N PRO A 44 -2.00 -15.72 2.12
CA PRO A 44 -1.03 -14.66 2.16
C PRO A 44 -1.39 -13.62 1.09
N THR A 45 -1.42 -12.37 1.49
CA THR A 45 -1.57 -11.24 0.57
C THR A 45 -0.22 -10.95 -0.07
N ALA A 46 -0.20 -10.55 -1.34
CA ALA A 46 1.05 -10.26 -2.02
C ALA A 46 0.90 -9.18 -3.09
N ARG A 47 1.95 -8.37 -3.22
CA ARG A 47 2.14 -7.36 -4.26
C ARG A 47 3.53 -7.51 -4.87
N ILE A 48 3.73 -6.95 -6.05
CA ILE A 48 5.04 -6.93 -6.70
C ILE A 48 5.52 -5.51 -6.95
N ALA A 49 6.83 -5.32 -6.81
CA ALA A 49 7.51 -4.14 -7.29
C ALA A 49 8.37 -4.52 -8.50
N VAL A 50 8.39 -3.66 -9.52
CA VAL A 50 9.12 -3.87 -10.76
C VAL A 50 10.06 -2.69 -11.00
N ALA A 51 11.33 -2.97 -11.28
CA ALA A 51 12.35 -2.00 -11.63
C ALA A 51 12.95 -2.34 -13.01
N ARG A 52 13.48 -1.33 -13.72
CA ARG A 52 14.25 -1.58 -14.93
C ARG A 52 15.66 -2.02 -14.59
N THR A 53 16.25 -2.80 -15.49
CA THR A 53 17.70 -2.90 -15.56
C THR A 53 18.22 -1.91 -16.60
N GLY A 54 19.53 -1.63 -16.60
CA GLY A 54 20.17 -0.88 -17.70
C GLY A 54 20.11 -1.58 -19.06
N THR A 55 19.52 -2.78 -19.15
CA THR A 55 19.34 -3.55 -20.39
C THR A 55 17.86 -3.60 -20.77
N ALA A 56 17.52 -3.16 -21.97
CA ALA A 56 16.12 -2.99 -22.41
C ALA A 56 15.27 -4.28 -22.41
N ASN A 57 15.90 -5.45 -22.47
CA ASN A 57 15.22 -6.76 -22.46
C ASN A 57 15.15 -7.41 -21.07
N ARG A 58 15.37 -6.64 -20.00
CA ARG A 58 15.41 -7.17 -18.63
C ARG A 58 14.73 -6.21 -17.66
N ILE A 59 13.97 -6.80 -16.75
CA ILE A 59 13.37 -6.11 -15.60
C ILE A 59 13.80 -6.83 -14.32
N GLN A 60 13.81 -6.11 -13.20
CA GLN A 60 13.88 -6.72 -11.88
C GLN A 60 12.50 -6.71 -11.25
N VAL A 61 12.14 -7.79 -10.58
CA VAL A 61 10.87 -7.96 -9.89
C VAL A 61 11.16 -8.46 -8.49
N LYS A 62 10.49 -7.88 -7.49
CA LYS A 62 10.47 -8.40 -6.12
C LYS A 62 9.03 -8.58 -5.65
N VAL A 63 8.81 -9.54 -4.77
CA VAL A 63 7.54 -9.80 -4.10
C VAL A 63 7.58 -9.18 -2.71
N VAL A 64 6.47 -8.56 -2.31
CA VAL A 64 6.20 -8.16 -0.93
C VAL A 64 4.93 -8.89 -0.54
N ALA A 65 5.03 -9.82 0.40
CA ALA A 65 3.94 -10.64 0.86
C ALA A 65 3.73 -10.44 2.37
N ASN A 66 2.49 -10.58 2.81
CA ASN A 66 2.12 -10.53 4.21
C ASN A 66 1.08 -11.61 4.49
N ASP A 67 1.29 -12.32 5.56
CA ASP A 67 0.37 -13.32 6.09
C ASP A 67 -0.29 -12.77 7.36
N ALA A 68 -1.60 -12.97 7.52
CA ALA A 68 -2.33 -12.35 8.64
C ALA A 68 -2.05 -13.07 9.96
N GLU A 69 -1.69 -14.34 9.88
CA GLU A 69 -1.33 -15.23 10.98
C GLU A 69 0.18 -15.22 11.26
N ASN A 70 0.94 -14.51 10.42
CA ASN A 70 2.40 -14.43 10.47
C ASN A 70 3.05 -15.81 10.25
N ASP A 71 2.42 -16.63 9.40
CA ASP A 71 2.95 -17.90 8.94
C ASP A 71 4.10 -17.68 7.94
N ARG A 72 4.94 -18.70 7.74
CA ARG A 72 6.15 -18.53 6.91
C ARG A 72 5.78 -18.63 5.44
N ILE A 73 6.18 -17.59 4.70
CA ILE A 73 5.86 -17.45 3.29
C ILE A 73 7.00 -17.95 2.40
N SER A 74 6.64 -18.60 1.29
CA SER A 74 7.55 -18.91 0.20
C SER A 74 7.03 -18.42 -1.15
N VAL A 75 7.96 -18.03 -2.01
CA VAL A 75 7.70 -17.55 -3.36
C VAL A 75 8.29 -18.52 -4.37
N LEU A 76 7.45 -18.97 -5.29
CA LEU A 76 7.82 -19.83 -6.40
C LEU A 76 7.61 -19.08 -7.72
N TRP A 77 8.70 -18.91 -8.45
CA TRP A 77 8.70 -18.19 -9.72
C TRP A 77 8.56 -19.17 -10.89
N SER A 78 7.81 -18.78 -11.93
CA SER A 78 7.73 -19.52 -13.19
C SER A 78 8.68 -18.95 -14.27
N PRO A 79 9.40 -19.80 -15.04
CA PRO A 79 9.41 -21.25 -14.96
C PRO A 79 10.04 -21.76 -13.65
N GLN A 80 9.51 -22.91 -13.18
CA GLN A 80 9.59 -23.41 -11.80
C GLN A 80 11.04 -23.51 -11.29
N GLU A 81 11.44 -22.57 -10.44
CA GLU A 81 12.70 -22.58 -9.71
C GLU A 81 12.52 -23.18 -8.31
N ALA A 82 13.60 -23.33 -7.54
CA ALA A 82 13.47 -23.67 -6.12
C ALA A 82 12.69 -22.55 -5.40
N PRO A 83 11.73 -22.88 -4.51
CA PRO A 83 11.03 -21.86 -3.73
C PRO A 83 12.00 -21.01 -2.91
N GLU A 84 11.83 -19.70 -2.98
CA GLU A 84 12.49 -18.74 -2.11
C GLU A 84 11.68 -18.63 -0.81
N ILE A 85 12.28 -18.97 0.33
CA ILE A 85 11.67 -18.72 1.63
C ILE A 85 11.91 -17.25 1.98
N LEU A 86 10.83 -16.52 2.25
CA LEU A 86 10.93 -15.11 2.56
C LEU A 86 11.45 -14.91 4.00
N PRO A 87 12.19 -13.82 4.26
CA PRO A 87 12.49 -13.38 5.62
C PRO A 87 11.21 -12.93 6.35
N ASP A 88 11.32 -12.67 7.65
CA ASP A 88 10.20 -12.24 8.50
C ASP A 88 9.54 -10.92 8.05
N ASP A 89 10.22 -10.11 7.24
CA ASP A 89 9.67 -8.89 6.64
C ASP A 89 8.76 -9.17 5.42
N GLY A 90 8.71 -10.42 4.95
CA GLY A 90 7.90 -10.84 3.81
C GLY A 90 8.40 -10.29 2.47
N ILE A 91 9.67 -9.91 2.36
CA ILE A 91 10.23 -9.29 1.16
C ILE A 91 11.20 -10.25 0.44
N SER A 92 10.94 -10.53 -0.83
CA SER A 92 11.86 -11.32 -1.65
C SER A 92 13.08 -10.52 -2.10
N GLY A 93 14.15 -11.24 -2.45
CA GLY A 93 15.22 -10.69 -3.25
C GLY A 93 14.73 -10.20 -4.62
N TRP A 94 15.52 -9.30 -5.24
CA TRP A 94 15.25 -8.87 -6.61
C TRP A 94 15.57 -9.99 -7.60
N LYS A 95 14.56 -10.40 -8.37
CA LYS A 95 14.70 -11.38 -9.43
C LYS A 95 14.71 -10.72 -10.80
N THR A 96 15.67 -11.10 -11.66
CA THR A 96 15.71 -10.60 -13.04
C THR A 96 14.81 -11.44 -13.95
N LEU A 97 13.86 -10.80 -14.62
CA LEU A 97 13.03 -11.42 -15.65
C LEU A 97 13.43 -10.91 -17.03
N TYR A 98 13.39 -11.81 -18.02
CA TYR A 98 13.89 -11.57 -19.37
C TYR A 98 12.71 -11.44 -20.36
N LEU A 99 12.73 -10.37 -21.14
CA LEU A 99 11.77 -10.09 -22.20
C LEU A 99 12.34 -10.61 -23.53
N THR A 100 12.08 -11.88 -23.84
CA THR A 100 12.75 -12.63 -24.92
C THR A 100 12.19 -12.41 -26.33
N HIS A 101 11.04 -11.75 -26.46
CA HIS A 101 10.35 -11.48 -27.72
C HIS A 101 9.64 -10.12 -27.70
N SER A 102 9.19 -9.64 -28.85
CA SER A 102 8.29 -8.48 -28.91
C SER A 102 6.87 -8.86 -28.49
N GLY A 103 6.09 -7.89 -27.98
CA GLY A 103 4.74 -8.14 -27.45
C GLY A 103 4.73 -8.53 -25.98
N THR A 104 3.55 -8.85 -25.44
CA THR A 104 3.35 -9.09 -24.00
C THR A 104 4.02 -10.38 -23.52
N HIS A 105 4.82 -10.26 -22.47
CA HIS A 105 5.38 -11.35 -21.67
C HIS A 105 4.49 -11.59 -20.47
N SER A 106 4.18 -12.85 -20.16
CA SER A 106 3.42 -13.22 -18.97
C SER A 106 4.29 -14.04 -18.03
N PHE A 107 4.41 -13.58 -16.79
CA PHE A 107 5.12 -14.26 -15.71
C PHE A 107 4.12 -14.64 -14.63
N PHE A 108 4.35 -15.79 -14.00
CA PHE A 108 3.52 -16.30 -12.93
C PHE A 108 4.37 -16.48 -11.67
N ILE A 109 3.82 -16.07 -10.55
CA ILE A 109 4.47 -16.10 -9.24
C ILE A 109 3.47 -16.69 -8.26
N GLU A 110 3.83 -17.82 -7.67
CA GLU A 110 3.05 -18.48 -6.62
C GLU A 110 3.58 -18.05 -5.26
N ILE A 111 2.69 -17.58 -4.40
CA ILE A 111 2.98 -17.26 -3.00
C ILE A 111 2.24 -18.28 -2.16
N ASN A 112 2.98 -18.94 -1.30
CA ASN A 112 2.51 -20.04 -0.49
C ASN A 112 2.81 -19.77 0.97
N ASP A 113 1.84 -20.03 1.82
CA ASP A 113 1.99 -20.09 3.26
C ASP A 113 2.19 -21.57 3.68
N ASP A 114 2.99 -21.81 4.73
CA ASP A 114 3.40 -23.13 5.17
C ASP A 114 2.51 -23.77 6.26
N SER A 115 1.49 -23.05 6.70
CA SER A 115 0.52 -23.50 7.68
C SER A 115 -0.56 -24.37 7.05
N THR A 116 -1.21 -25.15 7.89
CA THR A 116 -2.27 -26.08 7.48
C THR A 116 -3.59 -25.32 7.35
N ARG A 117 -4.33 -25.56 6.27
CA ARG A 117 -5.66 -24.94 6.08
C ARG A 117 -6.59 -25.11 7.29
N TYR A 118 -6.54 -26.28 7.94
CA TYR A 118 -7.30 -26.58 9.16
C TYR A 118 -6.45 -27.40 10.14
N PRO A 119 -6.66 -27.27 11.46
CA PRO A 119 -5.98 -28.09 12.45
C PRO A 119 -6.13 -29.60 12.16
N GLY A 120 -5.00 -30.29 11.97
CA GLY A 120 -4.96 -31.74 11.73
C GLY A 120 -4.89 -32.18 10.26
N SER A 121 -4.93 -31.28 9.28
CA SER A 121 -4.51 -31.62 7.91
C SER A 121 -2.97 -31.73 7.89
N GLY A 122 -2.40 -32.92 7.69
CA GLY A 122 -0.95 -33.14 7.81
C GLY A 122 -0.11 -32.33 6.81
N SER A 123 1.10 -31.92 7.20
CA SER A 123 2.04 -31.14 6.39
C SER A 123 3.16 -32.00 5.80
N THR A 124 3.45 -31.85 4.51
CA THR A 124 4.72 -32.27 3.92
C THR A 124 5.22 -31.16 3.00
N THR A 125 6.03 -30.26 3.58
CA THR A 125 6.80 -29.15 2.98
C THR A 125 7.36 -29.48 1.58
N SER A 126 7.46 -28.57 0.61
CA SER A 126 8.33 -27.38 0.60
C SER A 126 7.61 -26.04 0.36
N ALA A 127 6.28 -26.04 0.37
CA ALA A 127 5.46 -24.88 0.71
C ALA A 127 4.07 -25.22 1.30
N GLY A 128 3.83 -26.48 1.71
CA GLY A 128 2.71 -26.88 2.60
C GLY A 128 1.27 -26.78 2.07
N GLU A 129 0.31 -27.45 2.73
CA GLU A 129 -1.15 -27.37 2.45
C GLU A 129 -1.79 -26.15 3.13
N GLY A 130 -1.27 -24.97 2.79
CA GLY A 130 -1.82 -23.66 3.13
C GLY A 130 -2.55 -23.02 1.95
N PHE A 131 -3.05 -21.80 2.16
CA PHE A 131 -3.66 -21.03 1.08
C PHE A 131 -2.59 -20.52 0.11
N ARG A 132 -2.96 -20.39 -1.18
CA ARG A 132 -2.05 -19.91 -2.24
C ARG A 132 -2.59 -18.66 -2.90
N THR A 133 -1.70 -17.72 -3.14
CA THR A 133 -1.95 -16.54 -3.97
C THR A 133 -1.14 -16.66 -5.25
N LEU A 134 -1.80 -16.59 -6.39
CA LEU A 134 -1.15 -16.58 -7.70
C LEU A 134 -1.15 -15.15 -8.24
N LEU A 135 0.04 -14.64 -8.53
CA LEU A 135 0.20 -13.38 -9.24
C LEU A 135 0.56 -13.64 -10.70
N ARG A 136 -0.11 -12.94 -11.58
CA ARG A 136 0.22 -12.84 -13.00
C ARG A 136 0.75 -11.44 -13.29
N LEU A 137 1.96 -11.38 -13.81
CA LEU A 137 2.63 -10.17 -14.29
C LEU A 137 2.69 -10.20 -15.81
N ASP A 138 1.93 -9.32 -16.45
CA ASP A 138 2.01 -9.08 -17.89
C ASP A 138 2.91 -7.85 -18.16
N VAL A 139 3.88 -7.98 -19.06
CA VAL A 139 4.84 -6.93 -19.42
C VAL A 139 4.89 -6.78 -20.93
N THR A 140 4.44 -5.64 -21.44
CA THR A 140 4.52 -5.29 -22.87
C THR A 140 5.65 -4.28 -23.08
N PRO A 141 6.81 -4.70 -23.62
CA PRO A 141 7.87 -3.77 -23.94
C PRO A 141 7.47 -2.84 -25.09
N SER A 142 7.80 -1.55 -25.00
CA SER A 142 7.57 -0.61 -26.10
C SER A 142 8.87 -0.13 -26.75
N PHE A 143 8.79 0.15 -28.05
CA PHE A 143 9.89 0.62 -28.87
C PHE A 143 10.41 2.02 -28.50
N ARG A 144 9.67 2.78 -27.68
CA ARG A 144 10.07 4.12 -27.21
C ARG A 144 10.71 4.10 -25.82
N GLY A 145 10.99 2.90 -25.29
CA GLY A 145 11.61 2.73 -24.00
C GLY A 145 10.66 2.97 -22.85
N ASP A 146 9.39 2.54 -22.97
CA ASP A 146 8.30 2.63 -21.98
C ASP A 146 7.52 1.31 -21.91
N ASN A 147 7.86 0.40 -20.99
CA ASN A 147 7.34 -0.98 -20.99
C ASN A 147 6.05 -1.13 -20.17
N MET A 148 4.85 -1.09 -20.77
CA MET A 148 3.59 -1.26 -20.03
C MET A 148 3.57 -2.54 -19.18
N ILE A 149 3.37 -2.38 -17.87
CA ILE A 149 3.29 -3.48 -16.90
C ILE A 149 1.86 -3.52 -16.36
N LYS A 150 1.23 -4.69 -16.42
CA LYS A 150 -0.07 -4.99 -15.82
C LYS A 150 0.10 -6.14 -14.85
N VAL A 151 -0.36 -5.96 -13.61
CA VAL A 151 -0.34 -7.00 -12.58
C VAL A 151 -1.76 -7.40 -12.26
N THR A 152 -2.01 -8.71 -12.24
CA THR A 152 -3.29 -9.28 -11.82
C THR A 152 -3.02 -10.31 -10.72
N SER A 153 -3.69 -10.19 -9.58
CA SER A 153 -3.63 -11.16 -8.48
C SER A 153 -4.90 -11.99 -8.42
N SER A 154 -4.79 -13.28 -8.16
CA SER A 154 -5.93 -14.16 -7.85
C SER A 154 -5.60 -15.00 -6.62
N ASN A 155 -6.48 -14.98 -5.62
CA ASN A 155 -6.48 -16.01 -4.57
C ASN A 155 -7.41 -17.16 -5.03
N LEU A 156 -7.25 -18.37 -4.47
CA LEU A 156 -8.03 -19.54 -4.88
C LEU A 156 -9.54 -19.47 -4.57
N ASN A 157 -10.02 -18.44 -3.85
CA ASN A 157 -11.42 -18.36 -3.39
C ASN A 157 -12.19 -17.10 -3.84
N SER A 158 -11.56 -16.13 -4.50
CA SER A 158 -12.24 -14.94 -5.01
C SER A 158 -11.36 -14.14 -5.99
N TYR A 159 -11.91 -13.92 -7.19
CA TYR A 159 -11.30 -13.05 -8.20
C TYR A 159 -11.48 -11.58 -7.80
N HIS A 160 -10.59 -11.04 -6.96
CA HIS A 160 -10.61 -9.62 -6.60
C HIS A 160 -9.69 -8.81 -7.50
N GLY A 161 -10.31 -7.96 -8.33
CA GLY A 161 -9.75 -6.72 -8.89
C GLY A 161 -8.44 -6.85 -9.69
N SER A 162 -8.55 -6.86 -11.02
CA SER A 162 -7.42 -6.50 -11.89
C SER A 162 -7.03 -5.05 -11.62
N ALA A 163 -5.99 -4.82 -10.81
CA ALA A 163 -5.35 -3.51 -10.72
C ALA A 163 -4.56 -3.29 -12.02
N THR A 164 -5.25 -2.79 -13.06
CA THR A 164 -4.58 -2.21 -14.22
C THR A 164 -4.01 -0.86 -13.79
N LYS A 165 -2.94 -0.90 -13.01
CA LYS A 165 -2.19 0.30 -12.68
C LYS A 165 -1.26 0.52 -13.88
N LEU A 166 -1.50 1.58 -14.67
CA LEU A 166 -0.42 2.14 -15.47
C LEU A 166 0.67 2.53 -14.46
N LEU A 167 1.64 1.65 -14.21
CA LEU A 167 2.89 2.08 -13.61
C LEU A 167 3.59 2.90 -14.68
N THR A 168 3.41 4.22 -14.62
CA THR A 168 4.25 5.16 -15.36
C THR A 168 5.70 4.83 -15.04
N PHE A 169 6.48 4.62 -16.10
CA PHE A 169 7.75 3.92 -16.07
C PHE A 169 8.84 4.65 -15.29
N TYR A 170 9.45 3.98 -14.33
CA TYR A 170 10.57 4.52 -13.55
C TYR A 170 11.90 4.31 -14.28
N ARG A 171 12.67 5.40 -14.44
CA ARG A 171 13.98 5.39 -15.13
C ARG A 171 15.00 4.66 -14.24
N SER A 172 16.00 4.03 -14.85
CA SER A 172 17.13 3.33 -14.18
C SER A 172 18.01 4.20 -13.28
N ASN A 173 17.68 5.48 -13.13
CA ASN A 173 18.40 6.46 -12.32
C ASN A 173 17.48 7.10 -11.26
N SER A 174 16.36 6.46 -10.93
CA SER A 174 15.49 6.94 -9.86
C SER A 174 16.23 6.69 -8.55
N PRO A 175 16.64 7.74 -7.83
CA PRO A 175 17.44 7.56 -6.62
C PRO A 175 16.64 6.70 -5.64
N VAL A 176 17.28 5.68 -5.07
CA VAL A 176 16.89 5.22 -3.73
C VAL A 176 16.90 6.47 -2.85
N TYR A 177 15.86 6.67 -2.04
CA TYR A 177 15.80 7.82 -1.15
C TYR A 177 17.08 7.90 -0.32
N GLU A 178 17.87 8.94 -0.59
CA GLU A 178 18.85 9.50 0.33
C GLU A 178 18.22 10.81 0.80
N PRO A 179 17.86 10.95 2.09
CA PRO A 179 17.38 12.21 2.64
C PRO A 179 18.37 13.31 2.26
N SER A 180 17.93 14.24 1.42
CA SER A 180 18.75 15.38 1.03
C SER A 180 17.95 16.65 1.28
N SER A 181 18.54 17.55 2.06
CA SER A 181 18.07 18.93 2.22
C SER A 181 18.46 19.83 1.05
N SER A 182 19.24 19.33 0.08
CA SER A 182 19.63 20.09 -1.11
C SER A 182 18.68 19.83 -2.27
N TRP A 183 18.00 20.88 -2.73
CA TRP A 183 17.22 20.81 -3.96
C TRP A 183 18.14 20.66 -5.19
N PRO A 184 17.81 19.77 -6.16
CA PRO A 184 16.66 18.87 -6.15
C PRO A 184 16.93 17.53 -5.42
N ALA A 185 16.11 17.22 -4.41
CA ALA A 185 15.94 15.86 -3.89
C ALA A 185 15.16 14.99 -4.92
N PRO A 186 14.94 13.68 -4.71
CA PRO A 186 14.07 12.89 -5.58
C PRO A 186 12.59 13.31 -5.49
N TYR A 187 12.15 13.70 -4.29
CA TYR A 187 10.88 14.38 -3.98
C TYR A 187 11.02 15.07 -2.60
N ASN A 188 10.17 16.05 -2.29
CA ASN A 188 10.12 16.71 -1.00
C ASN A 188 9.09 16.10 -0.03
N GLY A 189 9.38 16.26 1.25
CA GLY A 189 8.56 15.81 2.36
C GLY A 189 9.28 14.75 3.20
N VAL A 190 8.59 14.32 4.27
CA VAL A 190 9.07 13.29 5.19
C VAL A 190 7.95 12.31 5.51
N THR A 191 8.33 11.09 5.85
CA THR A 191 7.38 10.13 6.44
C THR A 191 6.90 10.67 7.79
N PRO A 192 5.58 10.74 8.04
CA PRO A 192 5.08 11.20 9.32
C PRO A 192 5.50 10.26 10.45
N PRO A 193 5.58 10.75 11.70
CA PRO A 193 5.89 9.91 12.86
C PRO A 193 4.82 8.83 13.03
N ASN A 194 5.23 7.61 13.40
CA ASN A 194 4.31 6.48 13.62
C ASN A 194 3.17 6.79 14.63
N SER A 195 3.37 7.76 15.52
CA SER A 195 2.38 8.20 16.49
C SER A 195 1.14 8.87 15.87
N ALA A 196 1.25 9.40 14.64
CA ALA A 196 0.19 10.18 14.01
C ALA A 196 -0.92 9.31 13.36
N ASN A 197 -0.73 7.99 13.26
CA ASN A 197 -1.70 7.02 12.72
C ASN A 197 -2.41 7.46 11.41
N MET A 198 -1.66 8.04 10.48
CA MET A 198 -2.18 8.63 9.24
C MET A 198 -2.07 7.64 8.07
N HIS A 199 -3.05 7.67 7.17
CA HIS A 199 -2.97 6.93 5.88
C HIS A 199 -2.07 7.63 4.84
N ILE A 200 -1.57 8.81 5.18
CA ILE A 200 -0.65 9.61 4.36
C ILE A 200 0.78 9.25 4.77
N ASN A 201 1.66 9.02 3.79
CA ASN A 201 3.03 8.59 4.02
C ASN A 201 4.10 9.62 3.56
N ASN A 202 3.68 10.83 3.18
CA ASN A 202 4.59 11.94 2.86
C ASN A 202 3.97 13.29 3.25
N ILE A 203 4.46 13.88 4.34
CA ILE A 203 4.03 15.18 4.85
C ILE A 203 5.08 16.26 4.56
N ALA A 204 4.66 17.52 4.53
CA ALA A 204 5.59 18.62 4.35
C ALA A 204 6.48 18.81 5.58
N VAL A 205 7.66 19.40 5.40
CA VAL A 205 8.61 19.70 6.49
C VAL A 205 9.17 21.10 6.35
N LEU A 206 9.16 21.86 7.45
CA LEU A 206 9.80 23.16 7.53
C LEU A 206 11.27 23.01 7.97
N ASP A 207 12.19 23.33 7.08
CA ASP A 207 13.59 23.59 7.45
C ASP A 207 13.69 25.01 8.03
N THR A 208 13.69 25.10 9.35
CA THR A 208 13.78 26.36 10.09
C THR A 208 15.15 27.04 9.93
N SER A 209 16.20 26.30 9.59
CA SER A 209 17.55 26.86 9.39
C SER A 209 17.66 27.58 8.05
N ASN A 210 17.05 27.02 7.01
CA ASN A 210 17.06 27.59 5.65
C ASN A 210 15.77 28.33 5.30
N THR A 211 14.84 28.49 6.25
CA THR A 211 13.53 29.16 6.04
C THR A 211 12.79 28.62 4.81
N THR A 212 12.85 27.31 4.60
CA THR A 212 12.32 26.64 3.41
C THR A 212 11.33 25.56 3.83
N LEU A 213 10.11 25.63 3.30
CA LEU A 213 9.09 24.60 3.47
C LEU A 213 9.13 23.66 2.26
N HIS A 214 9.45 22.41 2.52
CA HIS A 214 9.50 21.34 1.52
C HIS A 214 8.16 20.59 1.54
N SER A 215 7.39 20.72 0.48
CA SER A 215 6.05 20.13 0.39
C SER A 215 5.83 19.43 -0.95
N CYS A 216 4.90 18.47 -0.96
CA CYS A 216 4.25 18.10 -2.20
C CYS A 216 2.75 18.35 -2.12
N VAL A 217 2.18 18.76 -3.24
CA VAL A 217 0.84 19.35 -3.31
C VAL A 217 0.04 18.67 -4.42
N ARG A 218 -1.10 18.07 -4.07
CA ARG A 218 -2.11 17.62 -5.04
C ARG A 218 -2.95 18.80 -5.52
N ILE A 219 -3.30 18.80 -6.80
CA ILE A 219 -4.30 19.73 -7.32
C ILE A 219 -5.68 19.11 -7.13
N VAL A 220 -6.57 19.89 -6.54
CA VAL A 220 -7.98 19.53 -6.38
C VAL A 220 -8.88 20.68 -6.84
N LYS A 221 -10.14 20.38 -7.08
CA LYS A 221 -11.16 21.37 -7.36
C LYS A 221 -12.44 20.97 -6.65
N ASN A 222 -12.88 21.80 -5.71
CA ASN A 222 -13.97 21.45 -4.79
C ASN A 222 -13.71 20.12 -4.07
N GLY A 223 -12.48 19.93 -3.60
CA GLY A 223 -12.04 18.71 -2.91
C GLY A 223 -11.92 17.44 -3.76
N MET A 224 -12.22 17.50 -5.07
CA MET A 224 -12.08 16.36 -5.98
C MET A 224 -10.75 16.42 -6.74
N PRO A 225 -10.10 15.29 -7.05
CA PRO A 225 -8.85 15.28 -7.83
C PRO A 225 -8.99 16.04 -9.15
N ASP A 226 -8.03 16.91 -9.44
CA ASP A 226 -7.95 17.69 -10.68
C ASP A 226 -6.48 17.84 -11.11
N ASN A 227 -6.20 18.63 -12.13
CA ASN A 227 -4.85 18.91 -12.62
C ASN A 227 -4.69 20.38 -13.01
N LEU A 228 -3.44 20.86 -12.97
CA LEU A 228 -3.03 22.13 -13.56
C LEU A 228 -2.10 21.80 -14.73
N ASP A 229 -2.49 22.19 -15.95
CA ASP A 229 -1.76 21.91 -17.19
C ASP A 229 -1.37 20.43 -17.37
N GLY A 230 -2.26 19.52 -16.99
CA GLY A 230 -2.02 18.07 -17.08
C GLY A 230 -1.16 17.48 -15.96
N ILE A 231 -0.80 18.27 -14.94
CA ILE A 231 -0.04 17.82 -13.76
C ILE A 231 -0.97 17.77 -12.54
N GLU A 232 -1.14 16.59 -11.96
CA GLU A 232 -2.01 16.36 -10.79
C GLU A 232 -1.31 16.66 -9.46
N ARG A 233 0.03 16.63 -9.44
CA ARG A 233 0.83 16.72 -8.21
C ARG A 233 2.13 17.47 -8.46
N PHE A 234 2.44 18.39 -7.57
CA PHE A 234 3.64 19.21 -7.63
C PHE A 234 4.55 18.96 -6.43
N ASP A 235 5.84 19.01 -6.69
CA ASP A 235 6.91 19.08 -5.69
C ASP A 235 7.33 20.54 -5.58
N ILE A 236 7.18 21.12 -4.39
CA ILE A 236 7.29 22.56 -4.17
C ILE A 236 8.24 22.86 -3.01
N ASN A 237 9.17 23.78 -3.23
CA ASN A 237 9.80 24.52 -2.15
C ASN A 237 9.07 25.84 -2.00
N PHE A 238 8.64 26.17 -0.79
CA PHE A 238 8.24 27.53 -0.46
C PHE A 238 9.36 28.21 0.32
N SER A 239 9.70 29.44 -0.08
CA SER A 239 10.45 30.35 0.79
C SER A 239 9.51 30.90 1.84
N VAL A 240 9.90 30.82 3.11
CA VAL A 240 9.16 31.46 4.21
C VAL A 240 9.63 32.91 4.29
N LEU A 241 8.78 33.83 3.84
CA LEU A 241 9.05 35.26 3.82
C LEU A 241 8.92 35.88 5.21
N ASP A 242 7.99 35.35 6.01
CA ASP A 242 7.78 35.79 7.39
C ASP A 242 7.23 34.62 8.23
N LEU A 243 8.05 34.13 9.16
CA LEU A 243 7.70 33.05 10.09
C LEU A 243 6.61 33.47 11.09
N ALA A 244 6.53 34.74 11.48
CA ALA A 244 5.58 35.20 12.48
C ALA A 244 4.15 35.27 11.93
N THR A 245 4.01 35.60 10.65
CA THR A 245 2.71 35.68 9.98
C THR A 245 2.39 34.45 9.13
N GLY A 246 3.35 33.53 8.96
CA GLY A 246 3.21 32.37 8.09
C GLY A 246 3.06 32.75 6.62
N LEU A 247 3.80 33.78 6.19
CA LEU A 247 3.82 34.21 4.79
C LEU A 247 4.82 33.35 4.02
N ILE A 248 4.33 32.63 3.02
CA ILE A 248 5.14 31.72 2.20
C ILE A 248 5.00 32.06 0.72
N GLN A 249 6.03 31.78 -0.06
CA GLN A 249 6.06 32.03 -1.50
C GLN A 249 6.65 30.84 -2.22
N VAL A 250 6.04 30.41 -3.34
CA VAL A 250 6.63 29.37 -4.19
C VAL A 250 8.00 29.84 -4.69
N ALA A 251 9.04 29.08 -4.34
CA ALA A 251 10.42 29.32 -4.73
C ALA A 251 10.86 28.38 -5.87
N ASP A 252 10.56 27.08 -5.71
CA ASP A 252 10.81 26.06 -6.72
C ASP A 252 9.57 25.21 -6.92
N ILE A 253 9.31 24.80 -8.18
CA ILE A 253 8.17 23.94 -8.52
C ILE A 253 8.54 22.99 -9.65
N ARG A 254 8.09 21.74 -9.56
CA ARG A 254 8.13 20.75 -10.64
C ARG A 254 7.04 19.69 -10.44
N ALA A 255 6.83 18.85 -11.47
CA ALA A 255 5.97 17.69 -11.33
C ALA A 255 6.49 16.74 -10.24
N PHE A 256 5.59 16.29 -9.37
CA PHE A 256 5.96 15.47 -8.21
C PHE A 256 6.45 14.09 -8.60
N ASN A 257 7.60 13.70 -8.04
CA ASN A 257 8.15 12.35 -8.07
C ASN A 257 8.06 11.65 -9.44
N THR A 258 8.39 12.36 -10.53
CA THR A 258 8.33 11.81 -11.90
C THR A 258 9.29 10.65 -12.13
N ALA A 259 10.32 10.54 -11.27
CA ALA A 259 11.22 9.40 -11.24
C ALA A 259 10.62 8.18 -10.52
N GLY A 260 9.62 8.37 -9.65
CA GLY A 260 9.06 7.31 -8.80
C GLY A 260 10.01 6.79 -7.75
N ALA A 261 10.78 7.70 -7.15
CA ALA A 261 11.49 7.39 -5.93
C ALA A 261 10.50 6.89 -4.86
N LEU A 262 10.95 5.91 -4.09
CA LEU A 262 10.21 5.34 -2.98
C LEU A 262 10.73 5.95 -1.67
N ASN A 263 9.87 6.00 -0.66
CA ASN A 263 10.28 6.37 0.69
C ASN A 263 11.08 5.22 1.35
N GLU A 264 11.54 5.44 2.59
CA GLU A 264 12.29 4.48 3.40
C GLU A 264 11.54 3.15 3.63
N ASN A 265 10.22 3.14 3.46
CA ASN A 265 9.35 1.98 3.61
C ASN A 265 9.05 1.28 2.26
N PHE A 266 9.75 1.66 1.19
CA PHE A 266 9.53 1.16 -0.18
C PHE A 266 8.12 1.46 -0.73
N GLU A 267 7.51 2.55 -0.30
CA GLU A 267 6.20 2.99 -0.75
C GLU A 267 6.33 4.19 -1.69
N LEU A 268 5.35 4.33 -2.59
CA LEU A 268 5.22 5.58 -3.33
C LEU A 268 4.74 6.66 -2.36
N PRO A 269 5.45 7.80 -2.26
CA PRO A 269 5.03 8.89 -1.40
C PRO A 269 3.72 9.49 -1.92
N ASP A 270 2.79 9.72 -1.01
CA ASP A 270 1.50 10.35 -1.25
C ASP A 270 1.44 11.64 -0.42
N CYS A 271 1.36 12.77 -1.11
CA CYS A 271 1.22 14.11 -0.52
C CYS A 271 0.09 14.25 0.48
N SER A 272 0.36 14.86 1.64
CA SER A 272 -0.67 15.50 2.46
C SER A 272 -1.21 16.79 1.84
N GLY A 273 -0.35 17.55 1.17
CA GLY A 273 -0.68 18.87 0.63
C GLY A 273 -1.74 18.83 -0.46
N GLN A 274 -2.65 19.80 -0.44
CA GLN A 274 -3.68 19.99 -1.45
C GLN A 274 -3.85 21.47 -1.75
N PHE A 275 -3.92 21.84 -3.03
CA PHE A 275 -4.33 23.17 -3.47
C PHE A 275 -5.65 23.10 -4.21
N ASP A 276 -6.68 23.74 -3.68
CA ASP A 276 -8.01 23.76 -4.28
C ASP A 276 -8.18 24.96 -5.22
N LEU A 277 -8.32 24.68 -6.52
CA LEU A 277 -8.44 25.68 -7.59
C LEU A 277 -9.69 26.57 -7.48
N ASN A 278 -10.73 26.13 -6.74
CA ASN A 278 -11.94 26.91 -6.55
C ASN A 278 -11.82 27.88 -5.38
N THR A 279 -11.17 27.48 -4.29
CA THR A 279 -11.03 28.31 -3.08
C THR A 279 -9.71 29.08 -3.02
N ASN A 280 -8.74 28.72 -3.85
CA ASN A 280 -7.36 29.19 -3.79
C ASN A 280 -6.71 28.99 -2.41
N VAL A 281 -7.06 27.88 -1.74
CA VAL A 281 -6.49 27.48 -0.45
C VAL A 281 -5.54 26.31 -0.66
N TYR A 282 -4.34 26.44 -0.11
CA TYR A 282 -3.38 25.37 0.07
C TYR A 282 -3.49 24.85 1.50
N SER A 283 -3.84 23.58 1.68
CA SER A 283 -3.86 22.91 2.98
C SER A 283 -2.82 21.82 3.05
N ASP A 284 -2.18 21.63 4.20
CA ASP A 284 -1.13 20.62 4.36
C ASP A 284 -0.94 20.20 5.82
N LEU A 285 -0.37 19.01 5.99
CA LEU A 285 0.23 18.55 7.23
C LEU A 285 1.71 18.91 7.20
N ILE A 286 2.14 19.76 8.12
CA ILE A 286 3.51 20.28 8.15
C ILE A 286 4.20 19.82 9.43
N MET A 287 5.35 19.18 9.28
CA MET A 287 6.28 18.91 10.37
C MET A 287 7.11 20.15 10.67
N VAL A 288 7.07 20.62 11.92
CA VAL A 288 7.88 21.71 12.46
C VAL A 288 8.49 21.25 13.77
N ASP A 289 9.82 21.20 13.85
CA ASP A 289 10.58 20.79 15.04
C ASP A 289 10.05 19.49 15.71
N GLY A 290 9.66 18.51 14.89
CA GLY A 290 9.15 17.21 15.33
C GLY A 290 7.67 17.16 15.71
N GLN A 291 6.94 18.27 15.62
CA GLN A 291 5.49 18.32 15.78
C GLN A 291 4.80 18.45 14.42
N VAL A 292 3.60 17.88 14.29
CA VAL A 292 2.82 17.94 13.06
C VAL A 292 1.66 18.92 13.24
N PHE A 293 1.46 19.80 12.26
CA PHE A 293 0.38 20.78 12.24
C PHE A 293 -0.49 20.59 11.00
N ASP A 294 -1.81 20.60 11.17
CA ASP A 294 -2.78 20.77 10.08
C ASP A 294 -2.95 22.25 9.79
N THR A 295 -2.59 22.65 8.57
CA THR A 295 -2.43 24.04 8.17
C THR A 295 -3.25 24.39 6.94
N GLY A 296 -3.66 25.65 6.87
CA GLY A 296 -4.31 26.24 5.71
C GLY A 296 -3.67 27.57 5.37
N PHE A 297 -3.44 27.82 4.08
CA PHE A 297 -2.88 29.04 3.55
C PHE A 297 -3.74 29.53 2.38
N GLY A 298 -4.19 30.78 2.45
CA GLY A 298 -4.91 31.42 1.35
C GLY A 298 -3.94 32.10 0.39
N LEU A 299 -4.15 31.93 -0.93
CA LEU A 299 -3.41 32.67 -1.95
C LEU A 299 -3.69 34.17 -1.82
N SER A 300 -2.68 34.93 -1.38
CA SER A 300 -2.79 36.37 -1.13
C SER A 300 -2.22 37.21 -2.28
N ASN A 301 -1.31 36.66 -3.09
CA ASN A 301 -0.82 37.29 -4.31
C ASN A 301 -0.59 36.22 -5.40
N ALA A 302 -1.44 36.23 -6.44
CA ALA A 302 -1.37 35.28 -7.54
C ALA A 302 -0.20 35.54 -8.51
N GLU A 303 0.24 36.79 -8.69
CA GLU A 303 1.36 37.13 -9.58
C GLU A 303 2.68 36.57 -9.06
N ASN A 304 2.83 36.57 -7.73
CA ASN A 304 4.04 36.13 -7.03
C ASN A 304 3.89 34.74 -6.39
N LEU A 305 2.73 34.09 -6.52
CA LEU A 305 2.39 32.83 -5.85
C LEU A 305 2.69 32.87 -4.33
N THR A 306 2.23 33.95 -3.69
CA THR A 306 2.38 34.16 -2.25
C THR A 306 1.11 33.74 -1.52
N PHE A 307 1.28 33.03 -0.41
CA PHE A 307 0.21 32.52 0.43
C PHE A 307 0.38 33.00 1.86
N SER A 308 -0.74 33.30 2.51
CA SER A 308 -0.78 33.73 3.91
C SER A 308 -1.50 32.68 4.75
N LEU A 309 -0.92 32.36 5.92
CA LEU A 309 -1.50 31.40 6.85
C LEU A 309 -2.90 31.86 7.30
N THR A 310 -3.87 30.96 7.20
CA THR A 310 -5.25 31.17 7.64
C THR A 310 -5.62 30.30 8.84
N SER A 311 -4.98 29.14 8.98
CA SER A 311 -5.17 28.24 10.13
C SER A 311 -3.92 27.39 10.37
N ALA A 312 -3.62 27.11 11.63
CA ALA A 312 -2.64 26.11 12.04
C ALA A 312 -3.11 25.46 13.35
N ASN A 313 -3.38 24.17 13.31
CA ASN A 313 -3.82 23.38 14.46
C ASN A 313 -2.84 22.23 14.67
N ALA A 314 -2.55 21.86 15.92
CA ALA A 314 -1.78 20.64 16.17
C ALA A 314 -2.55 19.42 15.61
N ALA A 315 -1.86 18.61 14.80
CA ALA A 315 -2.40 17.33 14.35
C ALA A 315 -2.35 16.32 15.52
N PRO A 316 -3.32 15.39 15.59
CA PRO A 316 -3.39 14.38 16.64
C PRO A 316 -2.21 13.38 16.62
#